data_AF-A0A2A8BSV1-F1
#
_entry.id   AF-A0A2A8BSV1-F1
#
_cell.length_a   1.000
_cell.length_b   1.000
_cell.length_c   1.000
_cell.angle_alpha   90.00
_cell.angle_beta   90.00
_cell.angle_gamma   90.00
#
_symmetry.space_group_name_H-M   'P 1'
#
loop_
_entity.id
_entity.type
_entity.pdbx_description
1 polymer ?
#
loop_
_entity_poly.entity_id
_entity_poly.type
_entity_poly.pdbx_seq_one_letter_code
_entity_poly.pdbx_strand_id
1 'polypeptide(L)'
;MNLWQKLVEIRKDIDVFSKDGKSYGYKYVTGSQVLHKIKQKMDELGVILSPRMGAHKNWIHEYKNSKGKDVKDFVIESEGVYVWINSDKPEEREEIPWKFFGQQDDASKAFGSALTYSERYFLLKFFGVPTDEDDADYRPANKPPQGNNGSKQTQGNKQPSGGDADKLGKIVYAKRKALEQKHGKTEEEVNEVLTQNIVGWVSYTKDPSLLQRAKDLLQSWGV
;
A
#
# COMPACT_ATOMS: atom_id res chain seq x y z
N MET A 1 21.08 -12.54 27.82
CA MET A 1 20.73 -12.69 26.40
C MET A 1 21.55 -11.71 25.60
N ASN A 2 22.07 -12.14 24.45
CA ASN A 2 22.67 -11.22 23.48
C ASN A 2 21.56 -10.41 22.75
N LEU A 3 21.93 -9.35 22.03
CA LEU A 3 21.01 -8.44 21.35
C LEU A 3 20.07 -9.20 20.41
N TRP A 4 20.60 -10.11 19.60
CA TRP A 4 19.80 -10.88 18.65
C TRP A 4 18.78 -11.80 19.35
N GLN A 5 19.16 -12.43 20.46
CA GLN A 5 18.24 -13.20 21.30
C GLN A 5 17.13 -12.30 21.87
N LYS A 6 17.48 -11.10 22.36
CA LYS A 6 16.49 -10.12 22.84
C LYS A 6 15.53 -9.70 21.72
N LEU A 7 16.03 -9.42 20.52
CA LEU A 7 15.20 -9.08 19.34
C LEU A 7 14.27 -10.22 18.94
N VAL A 8 14.72 -11.48 19.03
CA VAL A 8 13.87 -12.66 18.81
C VAL A 8 12.77 -12.75 19.88
N GLU A 9 13.07 -12.49 21.14
CA GLU A 9 12.05 -12.45 22.20
C GLU A 9 11.03 -11.32 22.00
N ILE A 10 11.47 -10.14 21.54
CA ILE A 10 10.56 -9.05 21.14
C ILE A 10 9.64 -9.54 20.02
N ARG A 11 10.20 -10.21 19.01
CA ARG A 11 9.44 -10.74 17.86
C ARG A 11 8.36 -11.75 18.26
N LYS A 12 8.61 -12.59 19.26
CA LYS A 12 7.62 -13.58 19.71
C LYS A 12 6.38 -12.94 20.33
N ASP A 13 6.52 -11.78 20.96
CA ASP A 13 5.41 -11.07 21.61
C ASP A 13 4.47 -10.37 20.61
N ILE A 14 4.96 -10.18 19.39
CA ILE A 14 4.26 -9.54 18.27
C ILE A 14 3.20 -10.49 17.66
N ASP A 15 3.25 -11.80 17.87
CA ASP A 15 2.29 -12.74 17.22
C ASP A 15 0.87 -12.68 17.84
N VAL A 16 0.69 -11.94 18.94
CA VAL A 16 -0.58 -11.83 19.69
C VAL A 16 -1.27 -10.50 19.38
N PHE A 17 -1.73 -10.26 18.15
CA PHE A 17 -2.54 -9.07 17.87
C PHE A 17 -4.03 -9.40 17.78
N SER A 18 -4.81 -8.79 18.68
CA SER A 18 -6.25 -8.71 18.55
C SER A 18 -6.59 -7.54 17.63
N LYS A 19 -7.45 -7.78 16.64
CA LYS A 19 -7.93 -6.73 15.72
C LYS A 19 -8.76 -5.71 16.50
N ASP A 20 -8.27 -4.48 16.65
CA ASP A 20 -8.83 -3.42 17.50
C ASP A 20 -9.31 -2.18 16.71
N GLY A 21 -8.76 -1.93 15.53
CA GLY A 21 -9.16 -0.85 14.65
C GLY A 21 -10.50 -1.16 13.99
N LYS A 22 -11.43 -0.19 13.92
CA LYS A 22 -12.68 -0.33 13.17
C LYS A 22 -12.77 0.76 12.13
N SER A 23 -12.76 0.38 10.85
CA SER A 23 -13.04 1.29 9.74
C SER A 23 -13.90 0.60 8.70
N TYR A 24 -15.02 1.22 8.31
CA TYR A 24 -15.98 0.70 7.32
C TYR A 24 -16.36 -0.78 7.49
N GLY A 25 -16.51 -1.27 8.73
CA GLY A 25 -16.95 -2.64 9.03
C GLY A 25 -15.83 -3.69 9.07
N TYR A 26 -14.56 -3.32 8.87
CA TYR A 26 -13.42 -4.22 9.04
C TYR A 26 -12.71 -3.98 10.36
N LYS A 27 -12.21 -5.08 10.94
CA LYS A 27 -11.30 -5.03 12.08
C LYS A 27 -9.87 -5.18 11.57
N TYR A 28 -9.00 -4.21 11.87
CA TYR A 28 -7.57 -4.25 11.58
C TYR A 28 -6.77 -4.11 12.88
N VAL A 29 -5.49 -4.43 12.86
CA VAL A 29 -4.59 -4.12 13.99
C VAL A 29 -4.10 -2.70 13.81
N THR A 30 -4.40 -1.80 14.75
CA THR A 30 -3.88 -0.44 14.66
C THR A 30 -2.36 -0.47 14.83
N GLY A 31 -1.63 0.20 13.93
CA GLY A 31 -0.17 0.28 14.04
C GLY A 31 0.30 0.83 15.39
N SER A 32 -0.51 1.64 16.06
CA SER A 32 -0.24 2.15 17.41
C SER A 32 -0.19 1.05 18.49
N GLN A 33 -1.00 0.00 18.39
CA GLN A 33 -0.94 -1.13 19.33
C GLN A 33 0.32 -1.97 19.14
N VAL A 34 0.69 -2.22 17.88
CA VAL A 34 1.92 -2.94 17.53
C VAL A 34 3.13 -2.22 18.11
N LEU A 35 3.20 -0.92 17.89
CA LEU A 35 4.27 -0.07 18.41
C LEU A 35 4.31 -0.07 19.94
N HIS A 36 3.17 -0.04 20.61
CA HIS A 36 3.13 -0.06 22.07
C HIS A 36 3.67 -1.37 22.66
N LYS A 37 3.26 -2.53 22.12
CA LYS A 37 3.77 -3.84 22.57
C LYS A 37 5.26 -3.99 22.35
N ILE A 38 5.73 -3.61 21.17
CA ILE A 38 7.17 -3.64 20.83
C ILE A 38 7.94 -2.79 21.84
N LYS A 39 7.49 -1.56 22.11
CA LYS A 39 8.16 -0.64 23.06
C LYS A 39 8.18 -1.20 24.48
N GLN A 40 7.06 -1.75 24.97
CA GLN A 40 7.05 -2.39 26.29
C GLN A 40 8.06 -3.53 26.36
N LYS A 41 8.13 -4.37 25.32
CA LYS A 41 9.04 -5.52 25.31
C LYS A 41 10.51 -5.10 25.18
N MET A 42 10.78 -4.02 24.46
CA MET A 42 12.09 -3.36 24.41
C MET A 42 12.54 -2.90 25.79
N ASP A 43 11.66 -2.25 26.56
CA ASP A 43 11.98 -1.77 27.91
C ASP A 43 12.24 -2.95 28.88
N GLU A 44 11.40 -3.99 28.83
CA GLU A 44 11.58 -5.21 29.64
C GLU A 44 12.91 -5.92 29.38
N LEU A 45 13.35 -5.93 28.12
CA LEU A 45 14.56 -6.64 27.69
C LEU A 45 15.80 -5.74 27.64
N GLY A 46 15.68 -4.44 27.89
CA GLY A 46 16.80 -3.52 27.78
C GLY A 46 17.34 -3.42 26.35
N VAL A 47 16.46 -3.13 25.40
CA VAL A 47 16.80 -2.90 23.99
C VAL A 47 16.40 -1.47 23.61
N ILE A 48 17.36 -0.68 23.14
CA ILE A 48 17.13 0.68 22.67
C ILE A 48 17.12 0.67 21.14
N LEU A 49 16.15 1.37 20.55
CA LEU A 49 16.15 1.74 19.14
C LEU A 49 16.55 3.21 19.01
N SER A 50 17.66 3.48 18.33
CA SER A 50 18.15 4.84 18.11
C SER A 50 18.15 5.18 16.62
N PRO A 51 17.30 6.12 16.16
CA PRO A 51 17.41 6.65 14.80
C PRO A 51 18.61 7.58 14.69
N ARG A 52 19.38 7.44 13.61
CA ARG A 52 20.46 8.34 13.22
C ARG A 52 20.19 8.87 11.83
N MET A 53 19.98 10.18 11.74
CA MET A 53 19.73 10.86 10.46
C MET A 53 21.05 11.08 9.72
N GLY A 54 21.02 10.81 8.42
CA GLY A 54 22.12 11.08 7.50
C GLY A 54 21.81 12.29 6.62
N ALA A 55 22.35 12.25 5.40
CA ALA A 55 22.05 13.26 4.40
C ALA A 55 20.55 13.28 4.07
N HIS A 56 20.04 14.47 3.75
CA HIS A 56 18.67 14.65 3.32
C HIS A 56 18.58 15.54 2.08
N LYS A 57 17.51 15.36 1.34
CA LYS A 57 17.08 16.18 0.22
C LYS A 57 15.66 16.65 0.51
N ASN A 58 15.38 17.88 0.13
CA ASN A 58 14.03 18.43 0.18
C ASN A 58 13.73 19.19 -1.11
N TRP A 59 12.49 19.10 -1.57
CA TRP A 59 12.01 19.85 -2.72
C TRP A 59 10.51 20.14 -2.58
N ILE A 60 10.00 21.04 -3.42
CA ILE A 60 8.58 21.33 -3.51
C ILE A 60 8.01 20.55 -4.69
N HIS A 61 6.94 19.80 -4.45
CA HIS A 61 6.15 19.15 -5.48
C HIS A 61 4.88 19.96 -5.75
N GLU A 62 4.79 20.55 -6.94
CA GLU A 62 3.64 21.35 -7.36
C GLU A 62 2.77 20.54 -8.33
N TYR A 63 1.46 20.49 -8.08
CA TYR A 63 0.51 19.76 -8.91
C TYR A 63 -0.90 20.36 -8.78
N LYS A 64 -1.78 20.03 -9.74
CA LYS A 64 -3.22 20.27 -9.60
C LYS A 64 -3.88 19.06 -8.98
N ASN A 65 -4.60 19.27 -7.88
CA ASN A 65 -5.40 18.19 -7.30
C ASN A 65 -6.62 17.84 -8.16
N SER A 66 -7.38 16.83 -7.75
CA SER A 66 -8.60 16.38 -8.45
C SER A 66 -9.70 17.45 -8.58
N LYS A 67 -9.59 18.58 -7.87
CA LYS A 67 -10.49 19.74 -7.95
C LYS A 67 -9.92 20.89 -8.78
N GLY A 68 -8.78 20.68 -9.46
CA GLY A 68 -8.10 21.68 -10.29
C GLY A 68 -7.37 22.78 -9.52
N LYS A 69 -7.34 22.69 -8.17
CA LYS A 69 -6.62 23.65 -7.32
C LYS A 69 -5.13 23.35 -7.34
N ASP A 70 -4.34 24.39 -7.46
CA ASP A 70 -2.89 24.29 -7.33
C ASP A 70 -2.52 23.95 -5.87
N VAL A 71 -1.72 22.90 -5.73
CA VAL A 71 -1.21 22.39 -4.46
C VAL A 71 0.31 22.44 -4.52
N LYS A 72 0.91 22.76 -3.36
CA LYS A 72 2.35 22.70 -3.14
C LYS A 72 2.59 21.83 -1.92
N ASP A 73 3.28 20.72 -2.11
CA ASP A 73 3.71 19.86 -1.02
C ASP A 73 5.23 19.95 -0.87
N PHE A 74 5.70 19.94 0.37
CA PHE A 74 7.10 19.77 0.72
C PHE A 74 7.39 18.28 0.80
N VAL A 75 8.38 17.82 0.04
CA VAL A 75 8.85 16.44 0.07
C VAL A 75 10.22 16.39 0.72
N ILE A 76 10.40 15.44 1.63
CA ILE A 76 11.65 15.14 2.31
C ILE A 76 12.01 13.68 2.05
N GLU A 77 13.20 13.48 1.49
CA GLU A 77 13.87 12.19 1.41
C GLU A 77 15.13 12.28 2.26
N SER A 78 15.36 11.31 3.14
CA SER A 78 16.59 11.24 3.92
C SER A 78 17.10 9.81 3.99
N GLU A 79 18.42 9.67 3.95
CA GLU A 79 19.09 8.44 4.33
C GLU A 79 19.34 8.47 5.83
N GLY A 80 19.30 7.31 6.46
CA GLY A 80 19.64 7.19 7.87
C GLY A 80 19.81 5.73 8.28
N VAL A 81 19.98 5.53 9.57
CA VAL A 81 20.21 4.22 10.15
C VAL A 81 19.39 4.09 11.41
N TYR A 82 18.72 2.95 11.55
CA TYR A 82 18.18 2.53 12.84
C TYR A 82 19.19 1.64 13.54
N VAL A 83 19.53 2.00 14.78
CA VAL A 83 20.52 1.26 15.57
C VAL A 83 19.83 0.59 16.74
N TRP A 84 19.83 -0.73 16.73
CA TRP A 84 19.48 -1.54 17.90
C TRP A 84 20.67 -1.57 18.85
N ILE A 85 20.44 -1.33 20.14
CA ILE A 85 21.49 -1.26 21.16
C ILE A 85 21.04 -2.09 22.34
N ASN A 86 21.89 -3.01 22.79
CA ASN A 86 21.69 -3.71 24.06
C ASN A 86 22.06 -2.78 25.22
N SER A 87 21.10 -2.42 26.09
CA SER A 87 21.38 -1.50 27.21
C SER A 87 22.35 -2.08 28.23
N ASP A 88 22.38 -3.40 28.40
CA ASP A 88 23.27 -4.08 29.36
C ASP A 88 24.71 -4.12 28.85
N LYS A 89 24.89 -4.01 27.54
CA LYS A 89 26.18 -4.08 26.85
C LYS A 89 26.17 -3.14 25.64
N PRO A 90 26.31 -1.81 25.84
CA PRO A 90 26.04 -0.81 24.80
C PRO A 90 26.94 -0.87 23.57
N GLU A 91 28.04 -1.61 23.59
CA GLU A 91 28.87 -1.90 22.41
C GLU A 91 28.24 -2.95 21.48
N GLU A 92 27.34 -3.78 22.01
CA GLU A 92 26.56 -4.73 21.21
C GLU A 92 25.42 -3.97 20.52
N ARG A 93 25.62 -3.72 19.23
CA ARG A 93 24.72 -2.94 18.38
C ARG A 93 24.50 -3.63 17.05
N GLU A 94 23.36 -3.35 16.45
CA GLU A 94 23.06 -3.70 15.07
C GLU A 94 22.58 -2.46 14.34
N GLU A 95 23.21 -2.15 13.20
CA GLU A 95 22.89 -0.98 12.38
C GLU A 95 22.14 -1.40 11.13
N ILE A 96 20.92 -0.88 10.96
CA ILE A 96 20.08 -1.17 9.80
C ILE A 96 19.91 0.11 8.98
N PRO A 97 20.57 0.22 7.81
CA PRO A 97 20.34 1.34 6.89
C PRO A 97 18.88 1.41 6.46
N TRP A 98 18.33 2.62 6.42
CA TRP A 98 16.94 2.85 6.08
C TRP A 98 16.75 4.18 5.35
N LYS A 99 15.66 4.28 4.60
CA LYS A 99 15.26 5.53 3.95
C LYS A 99 14.03 6.11 4.62
N PHE A 100 14.03 7.44 4.74
CA PHE A 100 12.99 8.22 5.37
C PHE A 100 12.30 9.06 4.30
N PHE A 101 10.96 9.00 4.25
CA PHE A 101 10.18 9.72 3.26
C PHE A 101 8.96 10.39 3.88
N GLY A 102 8.76 11.67 3.58
CA GLY A 102 7.58 12.41 3.98
C GLY A 102 7.17 13.44 2.93
N GLN A 103 5.87 13.59 2.75
CA GLN A 103 5.28 14.60 1.86
C GLN A 103 4.05 15.21 2.54
N GLN A 104 4.05 16.54 2.72
CA GLN A 104 2.94 17.27 3.34
C GLN A 104 2.86 18.71 2.80
N ASP A 105 1.74 19.37 3.07
CA ASP A 105 1.48 20.78 2.75
C ASP A 105 2.37 21.79 3.50
N ASP A 106 3.09 21.33 4.52
CA ASP A 106 4.01 22.10 5.34
C ASP A 106 5.31 21.34 5.57
N ALA A 107 6.44 22.04 5.58
CA ALA A 107 7.76 21.44 5.72
C ALA A 107 7.97 20.73 7.06
N SER A 108 7.48 21.30 8.17
CA SER A 108 7.62 20.69 9.50
C SER A 108 6.77 19.42 9.61
N LYS A 109 5.55 19.46 9.04
CA LYS A 109 4.70 18.26 8.94
C LYS A 109 5.32 17.19 8.04
N ALA A 110 5.93 17.58 6.93
CA ALA A 110 6.60 16.64 6.02
C ALA A 110 7.74 15.93 6.76
N PHE A 111 8.53 16.68 7.54
CA PHE A 111 9.64 16.12 8.31
C PHE A 111 9.15 15.19 9.41
N GLY A 112 8.13 15.61 10.17
CA GLY A 112 7.49 14.75 11.18
C GLY A 112 6.89 13.48 10.57
N SER A 113 6.28 13.58 9.38
CA SER A 113 5.77 12.42 8.65
C SER A 113 6.89 11.48 8.25
N ALA A 114 8.01 12.00 7.74
CA ALA A 114 9.18 11.21 7.38
C ALA A 114 9.72 10.41 8.56
N LEU A 115 9.80 11.02 9.75
CA LEU A 115 10.28 10.32 10.95
C LEU A 115 9.28 9.25 11.44
N THR A 116 8.01 9.61 11.55
CA THR A 116 6.99 8.74 12.18
C THR A 116 6.54 7.59 11.30
N TYR A 117 6.32 7.83 10.00
CA TYR A 117 5.93 6.76 9.08
C TYR A 117 7.08 5.79 8.86
N SER A 118 8.31 6.30 8.69
CA SER A 118 9.47 5.44 8.46
C SER A 118 9.79 4.58 9.67
N GLU A 119 9.66 5.11 10.90
CA GLU A 119 9.83 4.30 12.13
C GLU A 119 8.80 3.18 12.22
N ARG A 120 7.53 3.50 11.93
CA ARG A 120 6.47 2.49 11.90
C ARG A 120 6.79 1.39 10.91
N TYR A 121 7.10 1.73 9.66
CA TYR A 121 7.39 0.71 8.63
C TYR A 121 8.68 -0.06 8.91
N PHE A 122 9.70 0.60 9.44
CA PHE A 122 10.92 -0.07 9.88
C PHE A 122 10.61 -1.17 10.90
N LEU A 123 9.90 -0.83 11.98
CA LEU A 123 9.55 -1.80 13.03
C LEU A 123 8.69 -2.95 12.49
N LEU A 124 7.68 -2.65 11.68
CA LEU A 124 6.82 -3.67 11.07
C LEU A 124 7.62 -4.62 10.18
N LYS A 125 8.45 -4.10 9.27
CA LYS A 125 9.24 -4.91 8.34
C LYS A 125 10.36 -5.67 9.05
N PHE A 126 11.06 -5.04 9.99
CA PHE A 126 12.14 -5.68 10.74
C PHE A 126 11.65 -6.90 11.53
N PHE A 127 10.49 -6.80 12.17
CA PHE A 127 9.92 -7.93 12.94
C PHE A 127 9.05 -8.89 12.11
N GLY A 128 8.87 -8.62 10.81
CA GLY A 128 8.08 -9.45 9.91
C GLY A 128 6.57 -9.39 10.22
N VAL A 129 6.08 -8.25 10.69
CA VAL A 129 4.65 -8.03 10.90
C VAL A 129 3.95 -7.95 9.55
N PRO A 130 2.87 -8.72 9.32
CA PRO A 130 2.06 -8.59 8.12
C PRO A 130 1.57 -7.16 7.96
N THR A 131 1.80 -6.61 6.76
CA THR A 131 1.43 -5.23 6.40
C THR A 131 0.45 -5.23 5.23
N ASP A 132 -0.17 -6.38 4.93
CA ASP A 132 -1.04 -6.55 3.79
C ASP A 132 -2.17 -5.53 3.78
N GLU A 133 -2.72 -5.15 4.95
CA GLU A 133 -3.80 -4.17 5.06
C GLU A 133 -3.32 -2.70 4.93
N ASP A 134 -2.03 -2.44 5.13
CA ASP A 134 -1.36 -1.12 5.01
C ASP A 134 -0.68 -0.95 3.62
N ASP A 135 -0.69 -1.99 2.78
CA ASP A 135 -0.11 -1.96 1.44
C ASP A 135 -0.89 -0.96 0.55
N ALA A 136 -0.18 -0.14 -0.22
CA ALA A 136 -0.79 0.76 -1.19
C ALA A 136 -1.60 0.00 -2.26
N ASP A 137 -1.23 -1.26 -2.50
CA ASP A 137 -1.93 -2.19 -3.39
C ASP A 137 -2.97 -3.06 -2.66
N TYR A 138 -3.18 -2.88 -1.36
CA TYR A 138 -4.21 -3.60 -0.62
C TYR A 138 -5.59 -3.29 -1.19
N ARG A 139 -6.14 -4.28 -1.86
CA ARG A 139 -7.53 -4.28 -2.30
C ARG A 139 -8.23 -5.36 -1.48
N PRO A 140 -8.99 -5.01 -0.43
CA PRO A 140 -9.80 -6.02 0.26
C PRO A 140 -10.67 -6.71 -0.80
N ALA A 141 -10.65 -8.04 -0.81
CA ALA A 141 -11.24 -8.88 -1.86
C ALA A 141 -12.75 -8.64 -2.11
N ASN A 142 -13.41 -7.76 -1.35
CA ASN A 142 -14.80 -7.37 -1.50
C ASN A 142 -15.08 -5.86 -1.35
N LYS A 143 -14.14 -4.96 -1.63
CA LYS A 143 -14.48 -3.53 -1.89
C LYS A 143 -13.69 -2.92 -3.04
N PRO A 144 -14.36 -2.27 -4.01
CA PRO A 144 -13.66 -1.42 -4.96
C PRO A 144 -13.01 -0.23 -4.21
N PRO A 145 -11.91 0.34 -4.75
CA PRO A 145 -11.12 1.36 -4.06
C PRO A 145 -11.97 2.58 -3.72
N GLN A 146 -12.10 2.90 -2.43
CA GLN A 146 -12.76 4.11 -1.95
C GLN A 146 -11.72 5.21 -1.76
N GLY A 147 -11.77 6.22 -2.64
CA GLY A 147 -11.12 7.50 -2.43
C GLY A 147 -11.64 8.20 -1.16
N ASN A 148 -10.75 8.96 -0.53
CA ASN A 148 -10.97 9.71 0.71
C ASN A 148 -12.29 10.51 0.71
N ASN A 149 -13.03 10.40 1.81
CA ASN A 149 -14.25 11.17 2.10
C ASN A 149 -13.96 12.68 2.16
N GLY A 150 -14.28 13.39 1.08
CA GLY A 150 -14.71 14.79 1.11
C GLY A 150 -16.23 14.85 1.16
N SER A 151 -16.75 15.74 2.01
CA SER A 151 -18.14 16.03 2.29
C SER A 151 -19.12 15.98 1.10
N LYS A 152 -20.32 15.46 1.40
CA LYS A 152 -21.52 15.35 0.54
C LYS A 152 -21.73 16.56 -0.39
N GLN A 153 -21.84 16.28 -1.68
CA GLN A 153 -22.92 16.85 -2.48
C GLN A 153 -23.41 15.84 -3.52
N THR A 154 -24.71 15.60 -3.45
CA THR A 154 -25.54 14.72 -4.25
C THR A 154 -25.46 15.03 -5.74
N GLN A 155 -25.15 14.02 -6.56
CA GLN A 155 -25.79 13.80 -7.86
C GLN A 155 -25.57 12.34 -8.26
N GLY A 156 -26.68 11.68 -8.62
CA GLY A 156 -26.80 10.23 -8.63
C GLY A 156 -26.03 9.51 -9.73
N ASN A 157 -25.57 8.30 -9.41
CA ASN A 157 -25.56 7.22 -10.38
C ASN A 157 -25.67 5.87 -9.66
N LYS A 158 -26.62 5.04 -10.09
CA LYS A 158 -26.88 3.69 -9.56
C LYS A 158 -25.67 2.80 -9.82
N GLN A 159 -25.16 2.15 -8.77
CA GLN A 159 -24.14 1.11 -8.86
C GLN A 159 -24.81 -0.22 -9.22
N PRO A 160 -24.31 -0.98 -10.22
CA PRO A 160 -25.05 -2.11 -10.76
C PRO A 160 -24.58 -3.42 -10.04
N SER A 161 -25.54 -4.29 -9.73
CA SER A 161 -25.40 -5.50 -8.90
C SER A 161 -24.55 -6.61 -9.55
N GLY A 162 -24.21 -7.69 -8.83
CA GLY A 162 -23.38 -8.81 -9.31
C GLY A 162 -23.79 -9.47 -10.65
N GLY A 163 -24.99 -9.22 -11.18
CA GLY A 163 -25.38 -9.60 -12.55
C GLY A 163 -24.68 -8.82 -13.67
N ASP A 164 -24.01 -7.70 -13.35
CA ASP A 164 -23.37 -6.83 -14.34
C ASP A 164 -21.95 -7.27 -14.70
N ALA A 165 -21.26 -7.97 -13.80
CA ALA A 165 -19.95 -8.59 -14.07
C ALA A 165 -20.07 -9.72 -15.11
N ASP A 166 -21.06 -10.60 -14.96
CA ASP A 166 -21.30 -11.70 -15.90
C ASP A 166 -21.74 -11.21 -17.29
N LYS A 167 -22.54 -10.14 -17.34
CA LYS A 167 -22.88 -9.48 -18.61
C LYS A 167 -21.64 -8.87 -19.27
N LEU A 168 -20.80 -8.18 -18.49
CA LEU A 168 -19.54 -7.63 -18.99
C LEU A 168 -18.62 -8.74 -19.53
N GLY A 169 -18.49 -9.84 -18.81
CA GLY A 169 -17.69 -11.00 -19.23
C GLY A 169 -18.13 -11.54 -20.59
N LYS A 170 -19.44 -11.69 -20.80
CA LYS A 170 -20.01 -12.12 -22.10
C LYS A 170 -19.71 -11.12 -23.22
N ILE A 171 -19.80 -9.81 -22.94
CA ILE A 171 -19.48 -8.77 -23.92
C ILE A 171 -18.00 -8.82 -24.31
N VAL A 172 -17.11 -8.90 -23.33
CA VAL A 172 -15.66 -8.95 -23.57
C VAL A 172 -15.29 -10.21 -24.34
N TYR A 173 -15.87 -11.36 -23.99
CA TYR A 173 -15.68 -12.61 -24.75
C TYR A 173 -16.10 -12.46 -26.21
N ALA A 174 -17.29 -11.89 -26.47
CA ALA A 174 -17.77 -11.68 -27.83
C ALA A 174 -16.87 -10.71 -28.63
N LYS A 175 -16.40 -9.63 -27.99
CA LYS A 175 -15.49 -8.66 -28.62
C LYS A 175 -14.12 -9.26 -28.93
N ARG A 176 -13.59 -10.10 -28.04
CA ARG A 176 -12.34 -10.84 -28.29
C ARG A 176 -12.49 -11.76 -29.51
N LYS A 177 -13.57 -12.53 -29.57
CA LYS A 177 -13.87 -13.39 -30.74
C LYS A 177 -14.09 -12.59 -32.02
N ALA A 178 -14.73 -11.42 -31.94
CA ALA A 178 -14.86 -10.51 -33.08
C ALA A 178 -13.50 -9.95 -33.53
N LEU A 179 -12.58 -9.66 -32.60
CA LEU A 179 -11.22 -9.23 -32.93
C LEU A 179 -10.41 -10.33 -33.60
N GLU A 180 -10.49 -11.56 -33.08
CA GLU A 180 -9.87 -12.77 -33.65
C GLU A 180 -10.29 -12.93 -35.12
N GLN A 181 -11.60 -12.83 -35.39
CA GLN A 181 -12.14 -12.95 -36.74
C GLN A 181 -11.78 -11.77 -37.65
N LYS A 182 -11.85 -10.54 -37.14
CA LYS A 182 -11.61 -9.31 -37.91
C LYS A 182 -10.14 -9.14 -38.31
N HIS A 183 -9.21 -9.61 -37.48
CA HIS A 183 -7.77 -9.43 -37.67
C HIS A 183 -7.01 -10.74 -37.91
N GLY A 184 -7.70 -11.88 -38.01
CA GLY A 184 -7.09 -13.19 -38.22
C GLY A 184 -6.14 -13.61 -37.09
N LYS A 185 -6.40 -13.17 -35.85
CA LYS A 185 -5.56 -13.43 -34.67
C LYS A 185 -6.05 -14.64 -33.89
N THR A 186 -5.13 -15.35 -33.25
CA THR A 186 -5.50 -16.43 -32.32
C THR A 186 -5.95 -15.86 -30.97
N GLU A 187 -6.62 -16.70 -30.18
CA GLU A 187 -7.07 -16.32 -28.85
C GLU A 187 -5.89 -15.97 -27.92
N GLU A 188 -4.76 -16.66 -28.07
CA GLU A 188 -3.53 -16.39 -27.34
C GLU A 188 -2.98 -14.99 -27.67
N GLU A 189 -2.91 -14.64 -28.95
CA GLU A 189 -2.41 -13.33 -29.39
C GLU A 189 -3.29 -12.18 -28.88
N VAL A 190 -4.61 -12.35 -28.89
CA VAL A 190 -5.53 -11.35 -28.33
C VAL A 190 -5.34 -11.23 -26.81
N ASN A 191 -5.18 -12.35 -26.10
CA ASN A 191 -4.94 -12.33 -24.66
C ASN A 191 -3.58 -11.73 -24.29
N GLU A 192 -2.55 -11.97 -25.08
CA GLU A 192 -1.22 -11.42 -24.83
C GLU A 192 -1.23 -9.89 -24.89
N VAL A 193 -1.88 -9.32 -25.91
CA VAL A 193 -2.04 -7.87 -26.02
C VAL A 193 -2.86 -7.31 -24.85
N LEU A 194 -3.90 -8.01 -24.41
CA LEU A 194 -4.68 -7.59 -23.23
C LEU A 194 -3.84 -7.63 -21.96
N THR A 195 -2.99 -8.64 -21.77
CA THR A 195 -2.06 -8.73 -20.63
C THR A 195 -1.02 -7.61 -20.63
N GLN A 196 -0.52 -7.22 -21.80
CA GLN A 196 0.44 -6.12 -21.93
C GLN A 196 -0.19 -4.75 -21.61
N ASN A 197 -1.48 -4.57 -21.88
CA ASN A 197 -2.17 -3.29 -21.70
C ASN A 197 -2.98 -3.19 -20.40
N ILE A 198 -3.27 -4.32 -19.75
CA ILE A 198 -4.10 -4.40 -18.55
C ILE A 198 -3.37 -5.25 -17.51
N VAL A 199 -2.71 -4.58 -16.57
CA VAL A 199 -2.02 -5.22 -15.45
C VAL A 199 -3.00 -6.10 -14.65
N GLY A 200 -2.66 -7.38 -14.49
CA GLY A 200 -3.50 -8.37 -13.80
C GLY A 200 -4.57 -9.03 -14.67
N TRP A 201 -4.55 -8.82 -15.99
CA TRP A 201 -5.47 -9.51 -16.90
C TRP A 201 -5.28 -11.02 -16.87
N VAL A 202 -6.40 -11.73 -16.76
CA VAL A 202 -6.50 -13.17 -17.02
C VAL A 202 -7.78 -13.41 -17.82
N SER A 203 -7.74 -14.31 -18.80
CA SER A 203 -8.85 -14.55 -19.74
C SER A 203 -10.14 -15.03 -19.07
N TYR A 204 -10.03 -15.57 -17.86
CA TYR A 204 -11.13 -16.05 -17.01
C TYR A 204 -11.48 -15.09 -15.85
N THR A 205 -11.04 -13.84 -15.89
CA THR A 205 -11.31 -12.86 -14.83
C THR A 205 -12.82 -12.59 -14.68
N LYS A 206 -13.28 -12.51 -13.43
CA LYS A 206 -14.61 -12.01 -13.06
C LYS A 206 -14.57 -10.60 -12.46
N ASP A 207 -13.39 -9.97 -12.44
CA ASP A 207 -13.22 -8.61 -11.92
C ASP A 207 -13.88 -7.61 -12.89
N PRO A 208 -14.95 -6.90 -12.47
CA PRO A 208 -15.65 -5.95 -13.33
C PRO A 208 -14.76 -4.81 -13.84
N SER A 209 -13.72 -4.43 -13.09
CA SER A 209 -12.81 -3.36 -13.47
C SER A 209 -11.88 -3.79 -14.61
N LEU A 210 -11.38 -5.03 -14.58
CA LEU A 210 -10.57 -5.60 -15.65
C LEU A 210 -11.42 -5.84 -16.90
N LEU A 211 -12.64 -6.35 -16.73
CA LEU A 211 -13.57 -6.56 -17.83
C LEU A 211 -13.97 -5.23 -18.50
N GLN A 212 -14.20 -4.16 -17.72
CA GLN A 212 -14.57 -2.86 -18.29
C GLN A 212 -13.41 -2.26 -19.09
N ARG A 213 -12.18 -2.31 -18.56
CA ARG A 213 -10.97 -1.88 -19.28
C ARG A 213 -10.76 -2.68 -20.57
N ALA A 214 -10.95 -4.00 -20.53
CA ALA A 214 -10.85 -4.85 -21.71
C ALA A 214 -11.92 -4.50 -22.75
N LYS A 215 -13.17 -4.26 -22.32
CA LYS A 215 -14.25 -3.84 -23.21
C LYS A 215 -13.92 -2.52 -23.91
N ASP A 216 -13.45 -1.52 -23.17
CA ASP A 216 -13.15 -0.19 -23.71
C ASP A 216 -11.94 -0.24 -24.66
N LEU A 217 -10.92 -1.03 -24.32
CA LEU A 217 -9.75 -1.24 -25.17
C LEU A 217 -10.12 -1.96 -26.47
N LEU A 218 -10.90 -3.04 -26.39
CA LEU A 218 -11.40 -3.77 -27.58
C LEU A 218 -12.29 -2.88 -28.45
N GLN A 219 -13.13 -2.05 -27.82
CA GLN A 219 -13.95 -1.07 -28.53
C GLN A 219 -13.11 -0.02 -29.26
N SER A 220 -11.97 0.40 -28.69
CA SER A 220 -11.03 1.28 -29.38
C SER A 220 -10.40 0.64 -30.63
N TRP A 221 -10.36 -0.69 -30.70
CA TRP A 221 -9.94 -1.45 -31.87
C TRP A 221 -11.09 -1.77 -32.85
N GLY A 222 -12.26 -1.20 -32.58
CA GLY A 222 -13.42 -1.26 -33.47
C GLY A 222 -14.13 -2.62 -33.46
N VAL A 223 -14.16 -3.31 -32.32
CA VAL A 223 -14.98 -4.50 -32.05
C VAL A 223 -15.75 -4.37 -30.76
#